data_AF-A0A6F9MVA9-F1
#
_entry.id   AF-A0A6F9MVA9-F1
#
_cell.length_a   1.000
_cell.length_b   1.000
_cell.length_c   1.000
_cell.angle_alpha   90.00
_cell.angle_beta   90.00
_cell.angle_gamma   90.00
#
_symmetry.space_group_name_H-M   'P 1'
#
loop_
_entity.id
_entity.type
_entity.pdbx_description
1 polymer ?
#
loop_
_entity_poly.entity_id
_entity_poly.type
_entity_poly.pdbx_seq_one_letter_code
_entity_poly.pdbx_strand_id
1 'polypeptide(L)'
;MKIILLTILSFISLWGLSFDELIYKNEVRASFDCSKVKNNGKNDDELIICNKIGAINEFENKKLALIDNIFISLYQELLDNANDNMKEDFKLVLKKMFKERKNYTKAISNDYLHISQDPALLFVYKADCIEEIYAKAFLGLMQKAKKDTQSKEKLRQIFNNQIDKYENLIQQSIQDPINLEIFIDNLAKEDLIDSNARLKL
;
A
#
# COMPACT_ATOMS: atom_id res chain seq x y z
N MET A 1 -19.93 43.90 13.25
CA MET A 1 -19.35 42.72 13.94
C MET A 1 -19.68 41.46 13.13
N LYS A 2 -18.99 41.21 12.00
CA LYS A 2 -19.28 40.09 11.08
C LYS A 2 -18.03 39.44 10.45
N ILE A 3 -16.83 39.85 10.83
CA ILE A 3 -15.57 39.41 10.19
C ILE A 3 -14.84 38.33 11.02
N ILE A 4 -15.21 38.12 12.28
CA ILE A 4 -14.47 37.22 13.19
C ILE A 4 -14.90 35.75 13.06
N LEU A 5 -16.04 35.45 12.44
CA LEU A 5 -16.53 34.06 12.32
C LEU A 5 -15.92 33.28 11.14
N LEU A 6 -15.24 33.94 10.21
CA LEU A 6 -14.70 33.31 8.99
C LEU A 6 -13.25 32.85 9.13
N THR A 7 -12.52 33.27 10.16
CA THR A 7 -11.12 32.89 10.40
C THR A 7 -10.97 31.68 11.32
N ILE A 8 -12.02 31.24 12.01
CA ILE A 8 -11.97 30.07 12.90
C ILE A 8 -12.28 28.76 12.13
N LEU A 9 -12.98 28.83 10.99
CA LEU A 9 -13.17 27.65 10.12
C LEU A 9 -11.97 27.32 9.22
N SER A 10 -10.98 28.22 9.10
CA SER A 10 -9.79 28.01 8.25
C SER A 10 -8.62 27.31 8.96
N PHE A 11 -8.78 26.88 10.22
CA PHE A 11 -7.74 26.17 10.98
C PHE A 11 -8.03 24.68 11.23
N ILE A 12 -9.12 24.13 10.66
CA ILE A 12 -9.38 22.68 10.68
C ILE A 12 -8.74 21.99 9.46
N SER A 13 -8.26 22.76 8.49
CA SER A 13 -7.58 22.23 7.31
C SER A 13 -6.06 22.11 7.56
N LEU A 14 -5.52 20.90 7.32
CA LEU A 14 -4.10 20.51 7.32
C LEU A 14 -3.49 20.07 8.66
N TRP A 15 -3.96 18.93 9.18
CA TRP A 15 -3.14 18.04 10.02
C TRP A 15 -3.03 16.64 9.40
N GLY A 16 -3.22 16.55 8.08
CA GLY A 16 -2.89 15.32 7.36
C GLY A 16 -1.38 15.23 7.24
N LEU A 17 -0.81 14.13 7.75
CA LEU A 17 0.63 13.88 7.67
C LEU A 17 1.04 13.83 6.19
N SER A 18 2.18 14.39 5.81
CA SER A 18 2.76 14.08 4.50
C SER A 18 3.35 12.67 4.48
N PHE A 19 3.60 12.11 3.30
CA PHE A 19 4.29 10.84 3.10
C PHE A 19 5.65 10.83 3.80
N ASP A 20 6.42 11.92 3.66
CA ASP A 20 7.67 12.11 4.40
C ASP A 20 7.44 12.06 5.91
N GLU A 21 6.44 12.78 6.44
CA GLU A 21 6.13 12.77 7.87
C GLU A 21 5.69 11.38 8.38
N LEU A 22 5.01 10.60 7.54
CA LEU A 22 4.67 9.21 7.83
C LEU A 22 5.90 8.31 7.90
N ILE A 23 6.87 8.50 7.00
CA ILE A 23 8.14 7.74 7.00
C ILE A 23 9.02 8.10 8.20
N TYR A 24 9.13 9.38 8.55
CA TYR A 24 10.02 9.84 9.63
C TYR A 24 9.46 9.60 11.04
N LYS A 25 8.17 9.26 11.19
CA LYS A 25 7.61 8.79 12.45
C LYS A 25 8.02 7.33 12.73
N ASN A 26 8.63 7.09 13.89
CA ASN A 26 9.03 5.75 14.38
C ASN A 26 7.86 4.77 14.66
N GLU A 27 6.62 5.13 14.31
CA GLU A 27 5.41 4.35 14.58
C GLU A 27 5.11 3.33 13.48
N VAL A 28 5.56 3.57 12.24
CA VAL A 28 5.29 2.66 11.14
C VAL A 28 6.18 1.42 11.25
N ARG A 29 5.60 0.37 11.81
CA ARG A 29 6.17 -0.97 11.79
C ARG A 29 5.56 -1.74 10.63
N ALA A 30 6.35 -2.63 10.04
CA ALA A 30 5.82 -3.62 9.11
C ALA A 30 4.65 -4.36 9.78
N SER A 31 3.60 -4.64 9.01
CA SER A 31 2.40 -5.38 9.42
C SER A 31 2.68 -6.77 10.03
N PHE A 32 3.90 -7.30 9.86
CA PHE A 32 4.31 -8.64 10.30
C PHE A 32 5.44 -8.59 11.35
N ASP A 33 5.29 -9.36 12.43
CA ASP A 33 6.37 -9.64 13.39
C ASP A 33 7.29 -10.72 12.81
N CYS A 34 8.29 -10.29 12.05
CA CYS A 34 9.25 -11.17 11.38
C CYS A 34 10.06 -12.07 12.32
N SER A 35 10.09 -11.77 13.63
CA SER A 35 10.73 -12.63 14.63
C SER A 35 9.94 -13.92 14.92
N LYS A 36 8.65 -13.98 14.53
CA LYS A 36 7.74 -15.10 14.79
C LYS A 36 7.51 -16.03 13.60
N VAL A 37 7.99 -15.66 12.41
CA VAL A 37 7.80 -16.48 11.20
C VAL A 37 8.77 -17.66 11.21
N LYS A 38 8.24 -18.89 11.34
CA LYS A 38 9.05 -20.11 11.35
C LYS A 38 9.25 -20.64 9.93
N ASN A 39 10.49 -21.01 9.61
CA ASN A 39 10.84 -21.65 8.34
C ASN A 39 10.39 -23.12 8.32
N ASN A 40 9.12 -23.35 8.04
CA ASN A 40 8.46 -24.65 8.08
C ASN A 40 7.81 -25.07 6.74
N GLY A 41 8.09 -24.35 5.64
CA GLY A 41 7.54 -24.60 4.31
C GLY A 41 6.04 -24.30 4.15
N LYS A 42 5.36 -23.82 5.20
CA LYS A 42 3.94 -23.41 5.17
C LYS A 42 3.76 -21.89 5.26
N ASN A 43 4.81 -21.17 5.68
CA ASN A 43 4.84 -19.71 5.86
C ASN A 43 5.83 -19.05 4.88
N ASP A 44 6.10 -19.67 3.72
CA ASP A 44 7.05 -19.17 2.71
C ASP A 44 6.72 -17.75 2.25
N ASP A 45 5.45 -17.37 2.22
CA ASP A 45 4.98 -16.05 1.80
C ASP A 45 5.31 -14.96 2.85
N GLU A 46 5.20 -15.28 4.15
CA GLU A 46 5.61 -14.42 5.27
C GLU A 46 7.14 -14.33 5.39
N LEU A 47 7.86 -15.43 5.11
CA LEU A 47 9.32 -15.48 5.12
C LEU A 47 9.97 -14.68 3.99
N ILE A 48 9.34 -14.57 2.82
CA ILE A 48 9.86 -13.76 1.71
C ILE A 48 9.70 -12.25 1.99
N ILE A 49 8.60 -11.85 2.65
CA ILE A 49 8.38 -10.49 3.12
C ILE A 49 9.42 -10.15 4.19
N CYS A 50 9.63 -11.06 5.16
CA CYS A 50 10.57 -10.87 6.26
C CYS A 50 12.06 -10.95 5.86
N ASN A 51 12.43 -11.76 4.86
CA ASN A 51 13.81 -11.85 4.37
C ASN A 51 14.26 -10.63 3.54
N LYS A 52 13.38 -9.67 3.24
CA LYS A 52 13.72 -8.49 2.43
C LYS A 52 13.50 -7.14 3.13
N ILE A 53 12.77 -7.11 4.25
CA ILE A 53 12.59 -5.90 5.10
C ILE A 53 13.87 -5.52 5.89
N GLY A 54 14.98 -6.24 5.71
CA GLY A 54 16.29 -5.87 6.27
C GLY A 54 17.42 -5.78 5.24
N ALA A 55 17.10 -5.93 3.95
CA ALA A 55 18.10 -5.93 2.88
C ALA A 55 18.17 -4.60 2.12
N ILE A 56 17.14 -3.76 2.22
CA ILE A 56 17.04 -2.46 1.56
C ILE A 56 17.36 -1.36 2.60
N ASN A 57 17.68 -0.14 2.17
CA ASN A 57 17.88 0.97 3.12
C ASN A 57 16.61 1.19 3.99
N GLU A 58 16.78 1.82 5.16
CA GLU A 58 15.69 1.98 6.13
C GLU A 58 14.47 2.73 5.57
N PHE A 59 14.71 3.70 4.68
CA PHE A 59 13.66 4.49 4.03
C PHE A 59 12.75 3.62 3.17
N GLU A 60 13.31 2.80 2.29
CA GLU A 60 12.53 1.90 1.44
C GLU A 60 11.78 0.82 2.23
N ASN A 61 12.36 0.33 3.34
CA ASN A 61 11.64 -0.60 4.20
C ASN A 61 10.42 0.04 4.87
N LYS A 62 10.54 1.30 5.30
CA LYS A 62 9.43 2.08 5.87
C LYS A 62 8.37 2.40 4.81
N LYS A 63 8.77 2.79 3.60
CA LYS A 63 7.88 2.99 2.45
C LYS A 63 7.08 1.73 2.13
N LEU A 64 7.73 0.58 2.04
CA LEU A 64 7.06 -0.70 1.80
C LEU A 64 6.12 -1.09 2.95
N ALA A 65 6.49 -0.83 4.20
CA ALA A 65 5.62 -1.06 5.35
C ALA A 65 4.35 -0.19 5.30
N LEU A 66 4.47 1.09 4.92
CA LEU A 66 3.34 1.99 4.70
C LEU A 66 2.38 1.42 3.66
N ILE A 67 2.91 1.08 2.47
CA ILE A 67 2.12 0.53 1.36
C ILE A 67 1.38 -0.75 1.79
N ASP A 68 2.08 -1.64 2.49
CA ASP A 68 1.52 -2.90 2.94
C ASP A 68 0.40 -2.72 3.98
N ASN A 69 0.56 -1.79 4.94
CA ASN A 69 -0.46 -1.48 5.94
C ASN A 69 -1.74 -0.91 5.30
N ILE A 70 -1.59 -0.02 4.32
CA ILE A 70 -2.74 0.55 3.59
C ILE A 70 -3.44 -0.55 2.79
N PHE A 71 -2.65 -1.38 2.10
CA PHE A 71 -3.18 -2.45 1.26
C PHE A 71 -3.94 -3.50 2.08
N ILE A 72 -3.35 -3.99 3.19
CA ILE A 72 -3.99 -5.02 4.00
C ILE A 72 -5.24 -4.49 4.68
N SER A 73 -5.23 -3.23 5.11
CA SER A 73 -6.41 -2.56 5.67
C SER A 73 -7.54 -2.48 4.63
N LEU A 74 -7.25 -2.04 3.40
CA LEU A 74 -8.25 -2.02 2.31
C LEU A 74 -8.78 -3.42 2.02
N TYR A 75 -7.87 -4.40 1.90
CA TYR A 75 -8.23 -5.78 1.60
C TYR A 75 -9.17 -6.37 2.65
N GLN A 76 -8.86 -6.21 3.94
CA GLN A 76 -9.68 -6.71 5.04
C GLN A 76 -11.06 -6.07 5.06
N GLU A 77 -11.12 -4.74 4.92
CA GLU A 77 -12.39 -4.01 4.91
C GLU A 77 -13.29 -4.42 3.74
N LEU A 78 -12.71 -4.63 2.56
CA LEU A 78 -13.46 -5.14 1.42
C LEU A 78 -13.89 -6.60 1.64
N LEU A 79 -13.00 -7.46 2.13
CA LEU A 79 -13.28 -8.88 2.34
C LEU A 79 -14.42 -9.10 3.34
N ASP A 80 -14.43 -8.37 4.44
CA ASP A 80 -15.42 -8.51 5.51
C ASP A 80 -16.82 -8.06 5.07
N ASN A 81 -16.89 -7.15 4.10
CA ASN A 81 -18.14 -6.57 3.59
C ASN A 81 -18.59 -7.16 2.24
N ALA A 82 -17.90 -8.18 1.73
CA ALA A 82 -18.22 -8.78 0.43
C ALA A 82 -19.08 -10.04 0.55
N ASN A 83 -19.82 -10.34 -0.53
CA ASN A 83 -20.42 -11.66 -0.72
C ASN A 83 -19.35 -12.73 -1.05
N ASP A 84 -19.70 -14.01 -0.93
CA ASP A 84 -18.73 -15.11 -1.06
C ASP A 84 -18.04 -15.17 -2.43
N ASN A 85 -18.76 -14.86 -3.52
CA ASN A 85 -18.17 -14.81 -4.86
C ASN A 85 -17.11 -13.71 -4.96
N MET A 86 -17.39 -12.54 -4.38
CA MET A 86 -16.49 -11.40 -4.39
C MET A 86 -15.29 -11.61 -3.46
N LYS A 87 -15.47 -12.31 -2.32
CA LYS A 87 -14.36 -12.74 -1.46
C LYS A 87 -13.33 -13.58 -2.20
N GLU A 88 -13.79 -14.53 -3.02
CA GLU A 88 -12.88 -15.34 -3.84
C GLU A 88 -12.16 -14.49 -4.89
N ASP A 89 -12.85 -13.54 -5.52
CA ASP A 89 -12.23 -12.57 -6.44
C ASP A 89 -11.11 -11.74 -5.76
N PHE A 90 -11.33 -11.25 -4.54
CA PHE A 90 -10.31 -10.53 -3.78
C PHE A 90 -9.14 -11.43 -3.39
N LYS A 91 -9.39 -12.67 -2.96
CA LYS A 91 -8.32 -13.65 -2.70
C LYS A 91 -7.48 -13.94 -3.94
N LEU A 92 -8.08 -13.94 -5.14
CA LEU A 92 -7.36 -14.11 -6.39
C LEU A 92 -6.43 -12.93 -6.69
N VAL A 93 -6.85 -11.68 -6.41
CA VAL A 93 -5.98 -10.50 -6.52
C VAL A 93 -4.77 -10.64 -5.59
N LEU A 94 -5.00 -11.00 -4.33
CA LEU A 94 -3.93 -11.21 -3.35
C LEU A 94 -2.95 -12.32 -3.77
N LYS A 95 -3.46 -13.47 -4.22
CA LYS A 95 -2.65 -14.59 -4.72
C LYS A 95 -1.81 -14.19 -5.93
N LYS A 96 -2.36 -13.40 -6.85
CA LYS A 96 -1.64 -12.88 -8.03
C LYS A 96 -0.49 -11.97 -7.60
N MET A 97 -0.76 -11.02 -6.68
CA MET A 97 0.24 -10.12 -6.13
C MET A 97 1.42 -10.89 -5.53
N PHE A 98 1.17 -11.88 -4.66
CA PHE A 98 2.23 -12.68 -4.06
C PHE A 98 3.02 -13.51 -5.09
N LYS A 99 2.35 -14.07 -6.10
CA LYS A 99 3.01 -14.80 -7.18
C LYS A 99 3.96 -13.90 -7.97
N GLU A 100 3.54 -12.68 -8.29
CA GLU A 100 4.39 -11.70 -9.00
C GLU A 100 5.61 -11.29 -8.15
N ARG A 101 5.41 -11.01 -6.85
CA ARG A 101 6.53 -10.71 -5.92
C ARG A 101 7.54 -11.86 -5.83
N LYS A 102 7.05 -13.11 -5.80
CA LYS A 102 7.91 -14.32 -5.76
C LYS A 102 8.70 -14.49 -7.05
N ASN A 103 8.07 -14.30 -8.21
CA ASN A 103 8.74 -14.39 -9.50
C ASN A 103 9.82 -13.31 -9.65
N TYR A 104 9.53 -12.09 -9.23
CA TYR A 104 10.49 -10.98 -9.25
C TYR A 104 11.70 -11.26 -8.35
N THR A 105 11.45 -11.80 -7.16
CA THR A 105 12.52 -12.21 -6.23
C THR A 105 13.50 -13.20 -6.85
N LYS A 106 13.01 -14.12 -7.67
CA LYS A 106 13.83 -15.11 -8.40
C LYS A 106 14.56 -14.53 -9.61
N ALA A 107 13.95 -13.56 -10.31
CA ALA A 107 14.58 -12.91 -11.46
C ALA A 107 15.81 -12.10 -11.04
N ILE A 108 15.71 -11.32 -9.95
CA ILE A 108 16.83 -10.54 -9.45
C ILE A 108 17.98 -11.43 -8.95
N SER A 109 17.68 -12.57 -8.32
CA SER A 109 18.75 -13.49 -7.87
C SER A 109 19.54 -14.09 -9.04
N ASN A 110 18.97 -14.12 -10.25
CA ASN A 110 19.62 -14.69 -11.43
C ASN A 110 20.32 -13.64 -12.29
N ASP A 111 19.73 -12.45 -12.51
CA ASP A 111 20.27 -11.47 -13.46
C ASP A 111 21.27 -10.47 -12.85
N TYR A 112 21.16 -10.17 -11.55
CA TYR A 112 21.92 -9.09 -10.92
C TYR A 112 23.22 -9.51 -10.22
N LEU A 113 23.50 -10.81 -10.14
CA LEU A 113 24.83 -11.31 -9.75
C LEU A 113 25.93 -10.91 -10.75
N HIS A 114 25.55 -10.43 -11.95
CA HIS A 114 26.49 -10.19 -13.05
C HIS A 114 26.69 -8.72 -13.46
N ILE A 115 25.89 -7.74 -13.00
CA ILE A 115 25.80 -6.45 -13.72
C ILE A 115 26.11 -5.18 -12.90
N SER A 116 26.01 -5.14 -11.57
CA SER A 116 26.22 -3.88 -10.81
C SER A 116 27.31 -3.96 -9.75
N GLN A 117 28.28 -3.02 -9.81
CA GLN A 117 29.23 -2.74 -8.72
C GLN A 117 28.64 -1.77 -7.67
N ASP A 118 27.49 -1.14 -7.94
CA ASP A 118 26.79 -0.27 -6.99
C ASP A 118 25.60 -1.03 -6.34
N PRO A 119 25.67 -1.32 -5.03
CA PRO A 119 24.59 -1.97 -4.30
C PRO A 119 23.30 -1.15 -4.26
N ALA A 120 23.36 0.18 -4.28
CA ALA A 120 22.20 1.07 -4.11
C ALA A 120 21.20 0.98 -5.28
N LEU A 121 21.70 0.88 -6.51
CA LEU A 121 20.89 0.73 -7.72
C LEU A 121 20.01 -0.53 -7.70
N LEU A 122 20.53 -1.63 -7.13
CA LEU A 122 19.79 -2.89 -6.97
C LEU A 122 18.62 -2.77 -5.99
N PHE A 123 18.72 -1.83 -5.05
CA PHE A 123 17.72 -1.60 -4.02
C PHE A 123 16.58 -0.72 -4.51
N VAL A 124 16.89 0.37 -5.22
CA VAL A 124 15.89 1.26 -5.83
C VAL A 124 15.04 0.48 -6.85
N TYR A 125 15.68 -0.25 -7.77
CA TYR A 125 14.97 -1.08 -8.75
C TYR A 125 14.06 -2.14 -8.09
N LYS A 126 14.48 -2.66 -6.93
CA LYS A 126 13.66 -3.60 -6.13
C LYS A 126 12.42 -2.95 -5.56
N ALA A 127 12.53 -1.72 -5.06
CA ALA A 127 11.41 -0.98 -4.50
C ALA A 127 10.40 -0.65 -5.59
N ASP A 128 10.84 -0.08 -6.71
CA ASP A 128 9.99 0.33 -7.84
C ASP A 128 9.10 -0.82 -8.35
N CYS A 129 9.70 -1.99 -8.57
CA CYS A 129 8.97 -3.17 -9.04
C CYS A 129 7.96 -3.69 -8.01
N ILE A 130 8.26 -3.59 -6.72
CA ILE A 130 7.32 -4.01 -5.66
C ILE A 130 6.17 -3.02 -5.58
N GLU A 131 6.43 -1.72 -5.69
CA GLU A 131 5.40 -0.68 -5.73
C GLU A 131 4.45 -0.85 -6.89
N GLU A 132 4.96 -1.14 -8.10
CA GLU A 132 4.11 -1.41 -9.27
C GLU A 132 3.19 -2.62 -9.02
N ILE A 133 3.70 -3.68 -8.38
CA ILE A 133 2.90 -4.86 -8.01
C ILE A 133 1.79 -4.47 -7.02
N TYR A 134 2.08 -3.64 -6.02
CA TYR A 134 1.07 -3.13 -5.10
C TYR A 134 0.04 -2.24 -5.82
N ALA A 135 0.47 -1.34 -6.70
CA ALA A 135 -0.42 -0.47 -7.46
C ALA A 135 -1.42 -1.28 -8.31
N LYS A 136 -0.93 -2.30 -9.01
CA LYS A 136 -1.78 -3.26 -9.75
C LYS A 136 -2.76 -4.00 -8.83
N ALA A 137 -2.33 -4.37 -7.63
CA ALA A 137 -3.18 -5.06 -6.66
C ALA A 137 -4.26 -4.13 -6.09
N PHE A 138 -3.92 -2.90 -5.72
CA PHE A 138 -4.86 -1.86 -5.31
C PHE A 138 -5.94 -1.62 -6.38
N LEU A 139 -5.51 -1.41 -7.63
CA LEU A 139 -6.40 -1.20 -8.75
C LEU A 139 -7.33 -2.41 -8.96
N GLY A 140 -6.76 -3.63 -8.87
CA GLY A 140 -7.52 -4.87 -8.96
C GLY A 140 -8.62 -4.98 -7.89
N LEU A 141 -8.30 -4.67 -6.62
CA LEU A 141 -9.28 -4.67 -5.54
C LEU A 141 -10.39 -3.65 -5.79
N MET A 142 -10.04 -2.40 -6.13
CA MET A 142 -11.01 -1.35 -6.37
C MET A 142 -11.95 -1.69 -7.53
N GLN A 143 -11.42 -2.15 -8.66
CA GLN A 143 -12.21 -2.50 -9.83
C GLN A 143 -13.13 -3.69 -9.60
N LYS A 144 -12.70 -4.67 -8.80
CA LYS A 144 -13.54 -5.80 -8.39
C LYS A 144 -14.64 -5.34 -7.43
N ALA A 145 -14.28 -4.57 -6.40
CA ALA A 145 -15.23 -4.05 -5.42
C ALA A 145 -16.31 -3.16 -6.06
N LYS A 146 -15.98 -2.39 -7.11
CA LYS A 146 -16.96 -1.59 -7.88
C LYS A 146 -18.09 -2.42 -8.53
N LYS A 147 -17.91 -3.74 -8.69
CA LYS A 147 -18.90 -4.63 -9.33
C LYS A 147 -19.93 -5.20 -8.37
N ASP A 148 -19.67 -5.14 -7.07
CA ASP A 148 -20.57 -5.61 -6.02
C ASP A 148 -21.11 -4.42 -5.21
N THR A 149 -22.41 -4.43 -4.89
CA THR A 149 -23.05 -3.28 -4.23
C THR A 149 -22.48 -3.02 -2.84
N GLN A 150 -22.26 -4.06 -2.04
CA GLN A 150 -21.78 -3.92 -0.66
C GLN A 150 -20.33 -3.43 -0.63
N SER A 151 -19.46 -4.06 -1.42
CA SER A 151 -18.05 -3.69 -1.56
C SER A 151 -17.89 -2.28 -2.13
N LYS A 152 -18.74 -1.89 -3.10
CA LYS A 152 -18.75 -0.53 -3.66
C LYS A 152 -19.15 0.51 -2.63
N GLU A 153 -20.16 0.24 -1.81
CA GLU A 153 -20.55 1.16 -0.75
C GLU A 153 -19.45 1.28 0.31
N LYS A 154 -18.76 0.19 0.62
CA LYS A 154 -17.60 0.23 1.50
C LYS A 154 -16.46 1.08 0.94
N LEU A 155 -16.15 0.96 -0.36
CA LEU A 155 -15.21 1.87 -1.03
C LEU A 155 -15.64 3.34 -0.93
N ARG A 156 -16.94 3.64 -1.04
CA ARG A 156 -17.44 5.01 -0.91
C ARG A 156 -17.21 5.56 0.49
N GLN A 157 -17.41 4.75 1.52
CA GLN A 157 -17.14 5.13 2.91
C GLN A 157 -15.66 5.41 3.10
N ILE A 158 -14.79 4.47 2.72
CA ILE A 158 -13.33 4.59 2.84
C ILE A 158 -12.80 5.84 2.13
N PHE A 159 -13.30 6.12 0.92
CA PHE A 159 -12.79 7.20 0.07
C PHE A 159 -13.69 8.43 0.05
N ASN A 160 -14.58 8.62 1.03
CA ASN A 160 -15.49 9.77 1.12
C ASN A 160 -16.21 10.11 -0.21
N ASN A 161 -16.73 9.08 -0.88
CA ASN A 161 -17.36 9.11 -2.21
C ASN A 161 -16.44 9.47 -3.40
N GLN A 162 -15.13 9.59 -3.21
CA GLN A 162 -14.15 9.96 -4.24
C GLN A 162 -13.44 8.75 -4.87
N ILE A 163 -14.14 7.62 -5.07
CA ILE A 163 -13.54 6.38 -5.59
C ILE A 163 -12.75 6.60 -6.89
N ASP A 164 -13.32 7.33 -7.84
CA ASP A 164 -12.70 7.53 -9.16
C ASP A 164 -11.43 8.38 -9.07
N LYS A 165 -11.32 9.29 -8.09
CA LYS A 165 -10.08 10.05 -7.84
C LYS A 165 -8.96 9.10 -7.43
N TYR A 166 -9.19 8.25 -6.43
CA TYR A 166 -8.16 7.33 -5.94
C TYR A 166 -7.81 6.24 -6.95
N GLU A 167 -8.79 5.76 -7.73
CA GLU A 167 -8.53 4.85 -8.85
C GLU A 167 -7.61 5.50 -9.89
N ASN A 168 -7.86 6.76 -10.25
CA ASN A 168 -7.00 7.51 -11.17
C ASN A 168 -5.59 7.72 -10.62
N LEU A 169 -5.45 8.04 -9.33
CA LEU A 169 -4.14 8.18 -8.68
C LEU A 169 -3.34 6.87 -8.77
N ILE A 170 -3.97 5.72 -8.45
CA ILE A 170 -3.32 4.41 -8.56
C ILE A 170 -2.95 4.09 -10.01
N GLN A 171 -3.82 4.42 -10.97
CA GLN A 171 -3.56 4.17 -12.39
C GLN A 171 -2.39 5.02 -12.91
N GLN A 172 -2.26 6.27 -12.45
CA GLN A 172 -1.09 7.11 -12.72
C GLN A 172 0.18 6.50 -12.14
N SER A 173 0.13 5.95 -10.91
CA SER A 173 1.25 5.25 -10.28
C SER A 173 1.72 3.98 -11.03
N ILE A 174 0.89 3.42 -11.91
CA ILE A 174 1.28 2.29 -12.79
C ILE A 174 1.94 2.80 -14.07
N GLN A 175 1.48 3.93 -14.60
CA GLN A 175 2.00 4.51 -15.86
C GLN A 175 3.32 5.23 -15.65
N ASP A 176 3.50 5.83 -14.48
CA ASP A 176 4.77 6.35 -13.97
C ASP A 176 5.15 5.49 -12.76
N PRO A 177 5.83 4.34 -12.97
CA PRO A 177 5.96 3.22 -12.02
C PRO A 177 6.73 3.51 -10.72
N ILE A 178 6.85 4.78 -10.33
CA ILE A 178 7.72 5.27 -9.25
C ILE A 178 6.89 5.94 -8.14
N ASN A 179 5.59 6.18 -8.33
CA ASN A 179 4.88 7.09 -7.42
C ASN A 179 3.52 6.60 -6.90
N LEU A 180 3.54 5.53 -6.09
CA LEU A 180 2.45 5.31 -5.10
C LEU A 180 2.45 6.37 -4.00
N GLU A 181 3.54 7.11 -3.84
CA GLU A 181 3.66 8.17 -2.85
C GLU A 181 2.55 9.22 -3.01
N ILE A 182 2.25 9.74 -4.21
CA ILE A 182 1.14 10.69 -4.44
C ILE A 182 -0.20 10.11 -3.95
N PHE A 183 -0.45 8.82 -4.21
CA PHE A 183 -1.66 8.16 -3.72
C PHE A 183 -1.71 8.17 -2.18
N ILE A 184 -0.62 7.77 -1.52
CA ILE A 184 -0.50 7.74 -0.05
C ILE A 184 -0.59 9.15 0.53
N ASP A 185 0.03 10.13 -0.11
CA ASP A 185 0.04 11.53 0.28
C ASP A 185 -1.39 12.10 0.31
N ASN A 186 -2.21 11.74 -0.68
CA ASN A 186 -3.62 12.14 -0.71
C ASN A 186 -4.42 11.44 0.39
N LEU A 187 -4.19 10.15 0.65
CA LEU A 187 -4.84 9.46 1.77
C LEU A 187 -4.52 10.16 3.11
N ALA A 188 -3.26 10.52 3.31
CA ALA A 188 -2.79 11.12 4.54
C ALA A 188 -3.29 12.57 4.71
N LYS A 189 -3.21 13.40 3.64
CA LYS A 189 -3.71 14.78 3.61
C LYS A 189 -5.21 14.89 3.88
N GLU A 190 -5.97 13.89 3.42
CA GLU A 190 -7.43 13.82 3.61
C GLU A 190 -7.84 13.08 4.87
N ASP A 191 -6.88 12.75 5.75
CA ASP A 191 -7.08 12.05 7.00
C ASP A 191 -7.80 10.69 6.83
N LEU A 192 -7.55 10.01 5.71
CA LEU A 192 -8.11 8.69 5.42
C LEU A 192 -7.27 7.54 5.97
N ILE A 193 -6.07 7.82 6.47
CA ILE A 193 -5.21 6.84 7.13
C ILE A 193 -4.73 7.34 8.50
N ASP A 194 -4.51 6.40 9.43
CA ASP A 194 -3.93 6.68 10.75
C ASP A 194 -2.40 6.73 10.72
N SER A 195 -1.79 6.97 11.89
CA SER A 195 -0.32 7.05 12.00
C SER A 195 0.40 5.71 11.76
N ASN A 196 -0.33 4.60 11.72
CA ASN A 196 0.18 3.28 11.33
C ASN A 196 -0.10 2.99 9.85
N ALA A 197 -0.59 3.96 9.09
CA ALA A 197 -1.00 3.84 7.70
C ALA A 197 -2.09 2.78 7.47
N ARG A 198 -3.04 2.68 8.40
CA ARG A 198 -4.29 1.91 8.22
C ARG A 198 -5.42 2.83 7.83
N LEU A 199 -6.34 2.36 7.00
CA LEU A 199 -7.51 3.15 6.61
C LEU A 199 -8.38 3.46 7.84
N LYS A 200 -8.79 4.72 7.95
CA LYS A 200 -9.78 5.19 8.91
C LYS A 200 -11.18 4.91 8.37
N LEU A 201 -12.09 4.53 9.26
CA LEU A 201 -13.47 4.14 8.95
C LEU A 201 -14.46 5.01 9.72
#